data_AF-A0A955Y877-F1
#
_entry.id   AF-A0A955Y877-F1
#
_cell.length_a   1.000
_cell.length_b   1.000
_cell.length_c   1.000
_cell.angle_alpha   90.00
_cell.angle_beta   90.00
_cell.angle_gamma   90.00
#
_symmetry.space_group_name_H-M   'P 1'
#
loop_
_entity.id
_entity.type
_entity.pdbx_description
1 polymer ?
#
loop_
_entity_poly.entity_id
_entity_poly.type
_entity_poly.pdbx_seq_one_letter_code
_entity_poly.pdbx_strand_id
1 'polypeptide(L)'
;MAIARSWLRISGLLWEDLTFEPDVGWETDTIAARPPEGEGPWTVSLHDEAGTVLALARPEVRFVDPGGVRAMRRARVVAYLPLRSGARELRLAREHQVLHTQPVSPFRPKVEVSSLEVEDGTVHLAWTALHPDPAAGRLSFRVV
;
A
#
# COMPACT_ATOMS: atom_id res chain seq x y z
N MET A 1 -4.19 10.23 25.74
CA MET A 1 -4.51 9.00 24.99
C MET A 1 -3.93 9.13 23.59
N ALA A 2 -2.92 8.32 23.25
CA ALA A 2 -2.41 8.27 21.88
C ALA A 2 -3.40 7.43 21.05
N ILE A 3 -4.07 8.05 20.08
CA ILE A 3 -4.86 7.32 19.09
C ILE A 3 -3.87 6.44 18.32
N ALA A 4 -4.01 5.12 18.39
CA ALA A 4 -3.25 4.21 17.52
C ALA A 4 -3.54 4.62 16.07
N ARG A 5 -2.57 5.28 15.43
CA ARG A 5 -2.70 5.78 14.06
C ARG A 5 -2.34 4.63 13.14
N SER A 6 -3.34 3.92 12.67
CA SER A 6 -3.16 2.93 11.62
C SER A 6 -3.07 3.63 10.28
N TRP A 7 -2.28 3.05 9.38
CA TRP A 7 -1.96 3.62 8.09
C TRP A 7 -2.37 2.66 6.99
N LEU A 8 -2.97 3.18 5.95
CA LEU A 8 -3.24 2.44 4.73
C LEU A 8 -2.08 2.66 3.75
N ARG A 9 -1.46 1.57 3.30
CA ARG A 9 -0.44 1.61 2.26
C ARG A 9 -1.05 1.33 0.90
N ILE A 10 -0.82 2.24 -0.05
CA ILE A 10 -0.95 1.94 -1.48
C ILE A 10 0.43 1.61 -2.05
N SER A 11 0.48 0.57 -2.87
CA SER A 11 1.68 0.11 -3.57
C SER A 11 1.24 -0.44 -4.91
N GLY A 12 2.05 -0.25 -5.95
CA GLY A 12 1.77 -0.83 -7.27
C GLY A 12 2.70 -0.32 -8.35
N LEU A 13 2.41 -0.71 -9.59
CA LEU A 13 3.12 -0.29 -10.78
C LEU A 13 2.24 0.65 -11.61
N LEU A 14 2.79 1.80 -11.96
CA LEU A 14 2.19 2.75 -12.89
C LEU A 14 2.91 2.63 -14.24
N TRP A 15 2.14 2.34 -15.28
CA TRP A 15 2.62 2.20 -16.65
C TRP A 15 2.59 3.55 -17.40
N GLU A 16 3.29 3.64 -18.53
CA GLU A 16 3.35 4.87 -19.36
C GLU A 16 1.97 5.32 -19.86
N ASP A 17 1.04 4.39 -20.08
CA ASP A 17 -0.34 4.66 -20.47
C ASP A 17 -1.23 5.13 -19.31
N LEU A 18 -0.63 5.33 -18.12
CA LEU A 18 -1.28 5.69 -16.87
C LEU A 18 -2.15 4.59 -16.25
N THR A 19 -2.07 3.36 -16.77
CA THR A 19 -2.66 2.19 -16.11
C THR A 19 -1.92 1.94 -14.79
N PHE A 20 -2.69 1.76 -13.71
CA PHE A 20 -2.16 1.43 -12.40
C PHE A 20 -2.53 -0.01 -12.03
N GLU A 21 -1.51 -0.83 -11.81
CA GLU A 21 -1.63 -2.19 -11.31
C GLU A 21 -1.30 -2.20 -9.80
N PRO A 22 -2.31 -2.33 -8.92
CA PRO A 22 -2.07 -2.37 -7.49
C PRO A 22 -1.32 -3.65 -7.09
N ASP A 23 -0.29 -3.50 -6.27
CA ASP A 23 0.24 -4.60 -5.44
C ASP A 23 -0.77 -4.90 -4.32
N VAL A 24 -0.60 -6.04 -3.63
CA VAL A 24 -1.32 -6.31 -2.37
C VAL A 24 -0.96 -5.21 -1.36
N GLY A 25 -1.92 -4.31 -1.09
CA GLY A 25 -1.83 -3.24 -0.11
C GLY A 25 -2.21 -3.72 1.29
N TRP A 26 -1.56 -3.19 2.34
CA TRP A 26 -1.82 -3.58 3.73
C TRP A 26 -2.08 -2.35 4.60
N GLU A 27 -2.89 -2.54 5.64
CA GLU A 27 -2.96 -1.62 6.78
C GLU A 27 -1.83 -1.96 7.76
N THR A 28 -1.13 -0.96 8.28
CA THR A 28 -0.08 -1.16 9.30
C THR A 28 -0.16 -0.10 10.40
N ASP A 29 0.08 -0.53 11.64
CA ASP A 29 0.23 0.37 12.79
C ASP A 29 1.62 1.01 12.86
N THR A 30 2.59 0.45 12.12
CA THR A 30 3.98 0.91 12.13
C THR A 30 4.52 0.98 10.70
N ILE A 31 5.16 2.10 10.34
CA ILE A 31 5.86 2.24 9.06
C ILE A 31 7.36 2.18 9.35
N ALA A 32 8.01 1.06 9.02
CA ALA A 32 9.45 0.87 9.31
C ALA A 32 10.33 1.93 8.63
N ALA A 33 9.97 2.32 7.40
CA ALA A 33 10.56 3.43 6.69
C ALA A 33 9.46 4.14 5.90
N ARG A 34 9.12 5.37 6.29
CA ARG A 34 8.20 6.20 5.51
C ARG A 34 8.99 6.73 4.31
N PRO A 35 8.58 6.41 3.07
CA PRO A 35 9.20 7.04 1.92
C PRO A 35 9.02 8.56 2.03
N PRO A 36 9.98 9.35 1.53
CA PRO A 36 9.82 10.81 1.47
C PRO A 36 8.51 11.14 0.73
N GLU A 37 7.91 12.27 1.07
CA GLU A 37 6.79 12.77 0.26
C GLU A 37 7.27 12.90 -1.19
N GLY A 38 6.53 12.31 -2.12
CA GLY A 38 6.92 12.37 -3.52
C GLY A 38 6.83 13.78 -4.09
N GLU A 39 7.62 14.02 -5.11
CA GLU A 39 7.58 15.24 -5.89
C GLU A 39 6.65 15.08 -7.11
N GLY A 40 6.08 16.19 -7.57
CA GLY A 40 5.29 16.24 -8.81
C GLY A 40 3.76 16.17 -8.62
N PRO A 41 3.02 15.88 -9.70
CA PRO A 41 1.57 16.08 -9.78
C PRO A 41 0.72 14.97 -9.16
N TRP A 42 1.35 14.00 -8.50
CA TRP A 42 0.69 12.78 -8.03
C TRP A 42 0.08 12.97 -6.65
N THR A 43 -1.13 12.47 -6.48
CA THR A 43 -1.83 12.51 -5.20
C THR A 43 -2.50 11.19 -4.92
N VAL A 44 -2.44 10.77 -3.66
CA VAL A 44 -3.30 9.72 -3.13
C VAL A 44 -4.20 10.35 -2.07
N SER A 45 -5.49 10.04 -2.11
CA SER A 45 -6.47 10.60 -1.17
C SER A 45 -7.43 9.54 -0.64
N LEU A 46 -7.87 9.73 0.60
CA LEU A 46 -8.99 8.99 1.19
C LEU A 46 -10.23 9.87 1.17
N HIS A 47 -11.35 9.28 0.75
CA HIS A 47 -12.64 9.94 0.65
C HIS A 47 -13.70 9.24 1.52
N ASP A 48 -14.65 10.03 2.03
CA ASP A 48 -15.88 9.52 2.61
C ASP A 48 -16.93 9.18 1.53
N GLU A 49 -18.12 8.77 1.96
CA GLU A 49 -19.24 8.45 1.07
C GLU A 49 -19.77 9.64 0.26
N ALA A 50 -19.59 10.87 0.77
CA ALA A 50 -19.97 12.10 0.08
C ALA A 50 -18.87 12.59 -0.89
N GLY A 51 -17.72 11.91 -0.94
CA GLY A 51 -16.56 12.30 -1.74
C GLY A 51 -15.65 13.34 -1.07
N THR A 52 -15.87 13.68 0.19
CA THR A 52 -15.03 14.61 0.95
C THR A 52 -13.66 14.00 1.20
N VAL A 53 -12.59 14.77 0.97
CA VAL A 53 -11.21 14.32 1.24
C VAL A 53 -10.95 14.29 2.76
N LEU A 54 -10.72 13.10 3.31
CA LEU A 54 -10.39 12.87 4.72
C LEU A 54 -8.87 12.85 4.99
N ALA A 55 -8.09 12.44 3.99
CA ALA A 55 -6.63 12.45 4.05
C ALA A 55 -6.05 12.57 2.64
N LEU A 56 -4.88 13.16 2.52
CA LEU A 56 -4.15 13.32 1.26
C LEU A 56 -2.66 13.13 1.50
N ALA A 57 -1.98 12.49 0.55
CA ALA A 57 -0.54 12.30 0.55
C ALA A 57 0.00 12.39 -0.88
N ARG A 58 1.26 12.82 -1.02
CA ARG A 58 1.99 12.71 -2.28
C ARG A 58 2.72 11.37 -2.31
N PRO A 59 2.38 10.45 -3.22
CA PRO A 59 3.05 9.17 -3.31
C PRO A 59 4.46 9.36 -3.83
N GLU A 60 5.38 8.55 -3.34
CA GLU A 60 6.67 8.39 -3.97
C GLU A 60 6.49 7.63 -5.30
N VAL A 61 7.05 8.17 -6.39
CA VAL A 61 7.00 7.59 -7.73
C VAL A 61 8.44 7.37 -8.20
N ARG A 62 8.91 6.12 -8.18
CA ARG A 62 10.26 5.73 -8.61
C ARG A 62 10.20 5.00 -9.94
N PHE A 63 10.78 5.58 -10.99
CA PHE A 63 10.93 4.90 -12.27
C PHE A 63 11.83 3.68 -12.12
N VAL A 64 11.33 2.53 -12.57
CA VAL A 64 12.07 1.27 -12.58
C VAL A 64 12.70 1.14 -13.95
N ASP A 65 14.03 1.02 -14.00
CA ASP A 65 14.72 0.86 -15.28
C ASP A 65 14.26 -0.45 -15.93
N PRO A 66 13.65 -0.41 -17.13
CA PRO A 66 13.36 -1.60 -17.88
C PRO A 66 14.71 -2.15 -18.34
N GLY A 67 15.18 -3.26 -17.78
CA GLY A 67 16.45 -3.90 -18.14
C GLY A 67 16.47 -4.49 -19.56
N GLY A 68 16.19 -3.68 -20.60
CA GLY A 68 16.14 -4.07 -22.00
C GLY A 68 15.60 -2.98 -22.92
N VAL A 69 15.96 -3.06 -24.21
CA VAL A 69 15.81 -2.01 -25.24
C VAL A 69 14.35 -1.67 -25.61
N ARG A 70 13.32 -2.34 -25.05
CA ARG A 70 11.91 -2.16 -25.46
C ARG A 70 10.83 -2.35 -24.39
N ALA A 71 11.16 -2.48 -23.10
CA ALA A 71 10.12 -2.60 -22.09
C ALA A 71 9.51 -1.20 -21.80
N MET A 72 8.18 -1.10 -21.80
CA MET A 72 7.46 0.13 -21.39
C MET A 72 8.02 0.60 -20.05
N ARG A 73 8.31 1.89 -19.92
CA ARG A 73 8.74 2.42 -18.64
C ARG A 73 7.61 2.21 -17.64
N ARG A 74 7.98 1.89 -16.42
CA ARG A 74 7.03 1.75 -15.32
C ARG A 74 7.61 2.42 -14.11
N ALA A 75 6.74 2.96 -13.28
CA ALA A 75 7.12 3.55 -12.02
C ALA A 75 6.50 2.75 -10.88
N ARG A 76 7.29 2.48 -9.84
CA ARG A 76 6.77 1.99 -8.58
C ARG A 76 6.17 3.16 -7.81
N VAL A 77 4.91 3.03 -7.43
CA VAL A 77 4.18 4.04 -6.66
C VAL A 77 3.99 3.51 -5.24
N VAL A 78 4.36 4.30 -4.24
CA VAL A 78 4.13 3.95 -2.82
C VAL A 78 3.66 5.17 -2.04
N ALA A 79 2.59 5.02 -1.27
CA ALA A 79 2.13 6.05 -0.35
C ALA A 79 1.56 5.43 0.93
N TYR A 80 1.55 6.23 1.99
CA TYR A 80 0.92 5.89 3.27
C TYR A 80 -0.04 7.00 3.66
N LEU A 81 -1.29 6.64 3.94
CA LEU A 81 -2.31 7.56 4.43
C LEU A 81 -2.76 7.16 5.83
N PRO A 82 -2.94 8.11 6.76
CA PRO A 82 -3.54 7.80 8.04
C PRO A 82 -4.98 7.35 7.80
N LEU A 83 -5.35 6.16 8.28
CA LEU A 83 -6.73 5.70 8.16
C LEU A 83 -7.64 6.60 9.02
N ARG A 84 -8.73 7.06 8.42
CA ARG A 84 -9.73 7.92 9.08
C ARG A 84 -11.05 7.18 9.18
N SER A 85 -11.74 7.34 10.31
CA SER A 85 -13.10 6.85 10.47
C SER A 85 -14.00 7.43 9.38
N GLY A 86 -14.80 6.59 8.74
CA GLY A 86 -15.68 7.01 7.64
C GLY A 86 -15.05 7.00 6.27
N ALA A 87 -13.76 6.66 6.13
CA ALA A 87 -13.17 6.41 4.82
C ALA A 87 -13.91 5.26 4.12
N ARG A 88 -14.21 5.47 2.83
CA ARG A 88 -14.89 4.51 1.96
C ARG A 88 -14.13 4.23 0.68
N GLU A 89 -13.32 5.18 0.25
CA GLU A 89 -12.68 5.11 -1.05
C GLU A 89 -11.27 5.69 -0.97
N LEU A 90 -10.34 5.03 -1.63
CA LEU A 90 -9.00 5.51 -1.90
C LEU A 90 -8.91 5.87 -3.38
N ARG A 91 -8.26 6.98 -3.70
CA ARG A 91 -7.96 7.39 -5.07
C ARG A 91 -6.49 7.65 -5.26
N LEU A 92 -5.92 7.15 -6.36
CA LEU A 92 -4.67 7.64 -6.94
C LEU A 92 -5.02 8.53 -8.12
N ALA A 93 -4.48 9.73 -8.14
CA ALA A 93 -4.72 10.71 -9.17
C ALA A 93 -3.44 11.42 -9.60
N ARG A 94 -3.49 12.00 -10.79
CA ARG A 94 -2.52 12.95 -11.33
C ARG A 94 -3.27 14.24 -11.63
N GLU A 95 -2.97 15.30 -10.88
CA GLU A 95 -3.72 16.57 -10.95
C GLU A 95 -5.23 16.34 -10.79
N HIS A 96 -6.01 16.50 -11.87
CA HIS A 96 -7.46 16.33 -11.90
C HIS A 96 -7.91 14.95 -12.43
N GLN A 97 -7.00 14.13 -12.93
CA GLN A 97 -7.31 12.83 -13.51
C GLN A 97 -7.18 11.73 -12.45
N VAL A 98 -8.29 11.05 -12.16
CA VAL A 98 -8.28 9.83 -11.32
C VAL A 98 -7.79 8.66 -12.15
N LEU A 99 -6.74 7.99 -11.67
CA LEU A 99 -6.09 6.87 -12.36
C LEU A 99 -6.51 5.53 -11.77
N HIS A 100 -6.75 5.49 -10.47
CA HIS A 100 -7.18 4.30 -9.77
C HIS A 100 -8.07 4.65 -8.59
N THR A 101 -9.06 3.79 -8.35
CA THR A 101 -9.99 3.88 -7.24
C THR A 101 -10.11 2.52 -6.59
N GLN A 102 -10.06 2.48 -5.27
CA GLN A 102 -10.21 1.26 -4.49
C GLN A 102 -11.16 1.48 -3.31
N PRO A 103 -12.12 0.57 -3.05
CA PRO A 103 -12.91 0.64 -1.84
C PRO A 103 -12.02 0.41 -0.61
N VAL A 104 -12.23 1.23 0.42
CA VAL A 104 -11.57 1.06 1.72
C VAL A 104 -12.49 0.21 2.59
N SER A 105 -12.01 -0.97 2.97
CA SER A 105 -12.75 -1.82 3.89
C SER A 105 -12.99 -1.09 5.22
N PRO A 106 -14.22 -1.12 5.77
CA PRO A 106 -14.47 -0.58 7.11
C PRO A 106 -13.84 -1.44 8.20
N PHE A 107 -13.40 -2.66 7.86
CA PHE A 107 -12.76 -3.60 8.77
C PHE A 107 -11.29 -3.77 8.41
N ARG A 108 -10.44 -3.71 9.42
CA ARG A 108 -9.02 -4.02 9.26
C ARG A 108 -8.86 -5.47 8.79
N PRO A 109 -7.95 -5.76 7.84
CA PRO A 109 -7.61 -7.13 7.55
C PRO A 109 -7.09 -7.80 8.82
N LYS A 110 -7.68 -8.93 9.19
CA LYS A 110 -7.17 -9.74 10.30
C LYS A 110 -6.04 -10.60 9.78
N VAL A 111 -4.82 -10.33 10.25
CA VAL A 111 -3.67 -11.19 10.02
C VAL A 111 -3.60 -12.18 11.17
N GLU A 112 -3.69 -13.46 10.86
CA GLU A 112 -3.51 -14.57 11.78
C GLU A 112 -2.16 -15.22 11.48
N VAL A 113 -1.29 -15.31 12.49
CA VAL A 113 -0.05 -16.07 12.36
C VAL A 113 -0.42 -17.55 12.39
N SER A 114 -0.23 -18.24 11.27
CA SER A 114 -0.61 -19.64 11.11
C SER A 114 0.50 -20.59 11.56
N SER A 115 1.76 -20.18 11.47
CA SER A 115 2.88 -20.89 12.12
C SER A 115 4.04 -19.96 12.44
N LEU A 116 4.77 -20.30 13.51
CA LEU A 116 6.03 -19.68 13.91
C LEU A 116 6.99 -20.81 14.26
N GLU A 117 8.03 -20.99 13.45
CA GLU A 117 9.07 -21.99 13.67
C GLU A 117 10.42 -21.31 13.80
N VAL A 118 11.27 -21.81 14.70
CA VAL A 118 12.64 -21.32 14.89
C VAL A 118 13.58 -22.48 14.67
N GLU A 119 14.38 -22.41 13.59
CA GLU A 119 15.33 -23.46 13.21
C GLU A 119 16.67 -22.81 12.84
N ASP A 120 17.76 -23.28 13.45
CA ASP A 120 19.13 -22.79 13.20
C ASP A 120 19.29 -21.25 13.26
N GLY A 121 18.60 -20.58 14.19
CA GLY A 121 18.61 -19.13 14.34
C GLY A 121 17.82 -18.37 13.26
N THR A 122 17.09 -19.10 12.41
CA THR A 122 16.15 -18.55 11.42
C THR A 122 14.74 -18.63 11.98
N VAL A 123 14.00 -17.52 11.87
CA VAL A 123 12.58 -17.47 12.21
C VAL A 123 11.78 -17.62 10.92
N HIS A 124 10.95 -18.66 10.88
CA HIS A 124 9.97 -18.89 9.82
C HIS A 124 8.60 -18.47 10.32
N LEU A 125 8.01 -17.48 9.66
CA LEU A 125 6.67 -16.99 9.98
C LEU A 125 5.74 -17.27 8.79
N ALA A 126 4.70 -18.06 9.02
CA ALA A 126 3.57 -18.17 8.11
C ALA A 126 2.39 -17.40 8.69
N TRP A 127 1.66 -16.71 7.82
CA TRP A 127 0.46 -15.98 8.22
C TRP A 127 -0.61 -16.07 7.14
N THR A 128 -1.85 -15.93 7.57
CA THR A 128 -3.04 -15.84 6.73
C THR A 128 -3.68 -14.47 6.97
N ALA A 129 -4.01 -13.76 5.90
CA ALA A 129 -4.87 -12.59 6.01
C ALA A 129 -6.29 -13.00 5.64
N LEU A 130 -7.23 -12.81 6.56
CA LEU A 130 -8.66 -12.85 6.25
C LEU A 130 -9.01 -11.53 5.55
N HIS A 131 -8.95 -11.56 4.22
CA HIS A 131 -9.29 -10.47 3.32
C HIS A 131 -10.15 -11.02 2.16
N PRO A 132 -11.07 -10.23 1.55
CA PRO A 132 -11.85 -10.66 0.38
C PRO A 132 -10.99 -11.17 -0.79
N ASP A 133 -9.73 -10.74 -0.83
CA ASP A 133 -8.70 -11.24 -1.72
C ASP A 133 -7.54 -11.81 -0.85
N PRO A 134 -7.48 -13.14 -0.64
CA PRO A 134 -6.56 -13.77 0.29
C PRO A 134 -5.18 -14.00 -0.36
N ALA A 135 -4.28 -13.03 -0.25
CA ALA A 135 -2.87 -13.27 -0.55
C ALA A 135 -2.17 -13.89 0.67
N ALA A 136 -1.97 -15.22 0.66
CA ALA A 136 -1.16 -15.91 1.65
C ALA A 136 0.34 -15.68 1.38
N GLY A 137 1.08 -15.20 2.38
CA GLY A 137 2.52 -14.97 2.29
C GLY A 137 3.30 -15.79 3.33
N ARG A 138 4.42 -16.39 2.91
CA ARG A 138 5.43 -16.97 3.82
C ARG A 138 6.60 -16.00 3.91
N LEU A 139 7.01 -15.63 5.13
CA LEU A 139 8.18 -14.79 5.38
C LEU A 139 9.23 -15.60 6.14
N SER A 140 10.46 -15.63 5.64
CA SER A 140 11.61 -16.22 6.34
C SER A 140 12.67 -15.14 6.55
N PHE A 141 13.19 -15.01 7.77
CA PHE A 141 14.29 -14.09 8.06
C PHE A 141 15.21 -14.66 9.15
N ARG A 142 16.50 -14.33 9.05
CA ARG A 142 17.53 -14.74 10.00
C ARG A 142 17.77 -13.62 11.00
N VAL A 143 17.71 -13.93 12.29
CA VAL A 143 18.08 -12.96 13.34
C VAL A 143 19.59 -13.04 13.51
N VAL A 144 20.28 -11.93 13.25
CA VAL A 144 21.75 -11.82 13.34
C VAL A 144 22.13 -11.16 14.65
#